data_AF-X0TMW0-F1
#
_entry.id   AF-X0TMW0-F1
#
_cell.length_a   1.000
_cell.length_b   1.000
_cell.length_c   1.000
_cell.angle_alpha   90.00
_cell.angle_beta   90.00
_cell.angle_gamma   90.00
#
_symmetry.space_group_name_H-M   'P 1'
#
loop_
_entity.id
_entity.type
_entity.pdbx_description
1 polymer ?
#
loop_
_entity_poly.entity_id
_entity_poly.type
_entity_poly.pdbx_seq_one_letter_code
_entity_poly.pdbx_strand_id
1 'polypeptide(L)'
;GIPELLKAILQFFPLDTYADINVIYMGTRNDKTPSIWNKYQEILKKSKENFNIEKIERFKFYERASHSYCIVASSEQALYANIILKKGVIK
;
A
#
# COMPACT_ATOMS: atom_id res chain seq x y z
N GLY A 1 1.67 -14.14 1.87
CA GLY A 1 1.25 -13.24 0.79
C GLY A 1 1.69 -11.83 1.08
N ILE A 2 1.02 -10.84 0.49
CA ILE A 2 1.34 -9.43 0.75
C ILE A 2 1.09 -9.01 2.20
N PRO A 3 0.07 -9.50 2.95
CA PRO A 3 -0.13 -9.10 4.34
C PRO A 3 1.09 -9.34 5.24
N GLU A 4 1.75 -10.50 5.14
CA GLU A 4 2.94 -10.82 5.91
C GLU A 4 4.13 -9.96 5.49
N LEU A 5 4.28 -9.73 4.18
CA LEU A 5 5.33 -8.86 3.64
C LEU A 5 5.15 -7.40 4.09
N LEU A 6 3.92 -6.87 4.02
CA LEU A 6 3.58 -5.53 4.48
C LEU A 6 3.89 -5.37 5.97
N LYS A 7 3.49 -6.34 6.78
CA LYS A 7 3.79 -6.35 8.23
C LYS A 7 5.30 -6.35 8.50
N ALA A 8 6.09 -7.07 7.71
CA ALA A 8 7.54 -7.11 7.87
C ALA A 8 8.20 -5.80 7.41
N ILE A 9 7.77 -5.23 6.27
CA ILE A 9 8.30 -3.96 5.75
C ILE A 9 8.05 -2.83 6.73
N LEU A 10 6.84 -2.69 7.27
CA LEU A 10 6.47 -1.59 8.17
C LEU A 10 7.23 -1.60 9.51
N GLN A 11 7.93 -2.68 9.88
CA GLN A 11 8.82 -2.67 11.06
C GLN A 11 10.08 -1.83 10.85
N PHE A 12 10.49 -1.62 9.59
CA PHE A 12 11.74 -0.97 9.23
C PHE A 12 11.54 0.20 8.25
N PHE A 13 10.29 0.48 7.89
CA PHE A 13 9.93 1.41 6.83
C PHE A 13 8.90 2.43 7.36
N PRO A 14 9.35 3.57 7.91
CA PRO A 14 8.43 4.61 8.33
C PRO A 14 7.71 5.17 7.11
N LEU A 15 6.43 5.52 7.27
CA LEU A 15 5.63 6.12 6.21
C LEU A 15 5.86 7.64 6.15
N ASP A 16 5.75 8.20 4.95
CA ASP A 16 5.97 9.63 4.73
C ASP A 16 4.86 10.47 5.40
N THR A 17 5.23 11.22 6.43
CA THR A 17 4.32 12.13 7.16
C THR A 17 4.22 13.51 6.53
N TYR A 18 5.07 13.85 5.55
CA TYR A 18 5.00 15.12 4.82
C TYR A 18 4.08 15.05 3.59
N ALA A 19 3.68 13.83 3.21
CA ALA A 19 2.74 13.62 2.12
C ALA A 19 1.31 13.52 2.64
N ASP A 20 0.38 14.15 1.93
CA ASP A 20 -1.05 13.97 2.23
C ASP A 20 -1.47 12.51 2.07
N ILE A 21 -0.88 11.79 1.12
CA ILE A 21 -1.12 10.36 0.83
C ILE A 21 0.22 9.61 0.85
N ASN A 22 0.28 8.54 1.64
CA ASN A 22 1.48 7.72 1.81
C ASN A 22 1.25 6.21 1.63
N VAL A 23 -0.01 5.80 1.45
CA VAL A 23 -0.41 4.45 1.06
C VAL A 23 -1.38 4.53 -0.11
N ILE A 24 -1.17 3.72 -1.15
CA ILE A 24 -1.98 3.80 -2.37
C ILE A 24 -2.42 2.42 -2.79
N TYR A 25 -3.73 2.25 -3.00
CA TYR A 25 -4.34 1.05 -3.54
C TYR A 25 -4.75 1.25 -5.00
N MET A 26 -4.76 0.16 -5.75
CA MET A 26 -5.37 0.13 -7.07
C MET A 26 -6.89 0.03 -6.93
N GLY A 27 -7.61 1.04 -7.40
CA GLY A 27 -9.07 1.11 -7.36
C GLY A 27 -9.75 0.03 -8.20
N THR A 28 -10.94 -0.37 -7.77
CA THR A 28 -11.81 -1.32 -8.50
C THR A 28 -12.80 -0.57 -9.38
N ARG A 29 -13.21 -1.16 -10.50
CA ARG A 29 -14.22 -0.53 -11.40
C ARG A 29 -15.64 -0.46 -10.82
N ASN A 30 -16.01 -1.35 -9.91
CA ASN A 30 -17.41 -1.53 -9.46
C ASN A 30 -17.60 -1.23 -7.96
N ASP A 31 -16.72 -0.42 -7.35
CA ASP A 31 -16.70 -0.07 -5.91
C ASP A 31 -16.71 -1.25 -4.92
N LYS A 32 -16.60 -2.49 -5.39
CA LYS A 32 -16.46 -3.69 -4.56
C LYS A 32 -15.12 -3.63 -3.85
N THR A 33 -15.16 -3.46 -2.53
CA THR A 33 -13.96 -3.46 -1.70
C THR A 33 -13.36 -4.87 -1.63
N PRO A 34 -12.12 -5.09 -2.11
CA PRO A 34 -11.41 -6.36 -1.96
C PRO A 34 -11.23 -6.71 -0.48
N SER A 35 -11.50 -7.95 -0.11
CA SER A 35 -11.38 -8.42 1.29
C SER A 35 -9.97 -8.27 1.86
N ILE A 36 -8.94 -8.30 1.00
CA ILE A 36 -7.54 -8.13 1.41
C ILE A 36 -7.24 -6.73 1.95
N TRP A 37 -8.00 -5.69 1.55
CA TRP A 37 -7.78 -4.33 2.04
C TRP A 37 -8.06 -4.20 3.54
N ASN A 38 -9.01 -4.96 4.08
CA ASN A 38 -9.29 -4.98 5.51
C ASN A 38 -8.05 -5.48 6.29
N LYS A 39 -7.40 -6.53 5.79
CA LYS A 39 -6.14 -7.04 6.37
C LYS A 39 -5.03 -5.99 6.33
N TYR A 40 -4.88 -5.27 5.22
CA TYR A 40 -3.89 -4.19 5.12
C TYR A 40 -4.17 -3.07 6.11
N GLN A 41 -5.43 -2.63 6.23
CA GLN A 41 -5.81 -1.60 7.20
C GLN A 41 -5.54 -2.03 8.64
N GLU A 42 -5.80 -3.28 9.00
CA GLU A 42 -5.44 -3.81 10.32
C GLU A 42 -3.94 -3.78 10.57
N ILE A 43 -3.14 -4.15 9.57
CA ILE A 43 -1.67 -4.12 9.66
C ILE A 43 -1.16 -2.69 9.79
N LEU A 44 -1.66 -1.75 8.97
CA LEU A 44 -1.31 -0.34 9.03
C LEU A 44 -1.66 0.26 10.40
N LYS A 45 -2.85 -0.02 10.93
CA LYS A 45 -3.25 0.41 12.29
C LYS A 45 -2.31 -0.16 13.37
N LYS A 46 -1.91 -1.43 13.25
CA LYS A 46 -0.99 -2.08 14.20
C LYS A 46 0.45 -1.53 14.11
N SER A 47 0.86 -1.01 12.96
CA SER A 47 2.18 -0.41 12.78
C SER A 47 2.38 0.89 13.57
N LYS A 48 1.28 1.55 13.99
CA LYS A 48 1.28 2.88 14.65
C LYS A 48 1.83 4.03 13.78
N GLU A 49 2.12 3.78 12.50
CA GLU A 49 2.46 4.81 11.54
C GLU A 49 1.24 5.71 11.27
N ASN A 50 1.47 7.00 10.99
CA ASN A 50 0.42 7.86 10.47
C ASN A 50 0.24 7.57 8.98
N PHE A 51 -0.94 7.09 8.57
CA PHE A 51 -1.18 6.67 7.20
C PHE A 51 -2.45 7.28 6.63
N ASN A 52 -2.37 7.67 5.36
CA ASN A 52 -3.49 8.14 4.56
C ASN A 52 -3.53 7.35 3.26
N ILE A 53 -4.69 6.75 2.99
CA ILE A 53 -4.90 5.83 1.87
C ILE A 53 -5.63 6.54 0.74
N GLU A 54 -5.06 6.49 -0.46
CA GLU A 54 -5.74 6.84 -1.70
C GLU A 54 -6.02 5.59 -2.53
N LYS A 55 -7.14 5.59 -3.26
CA LYS A 55 -7.47 4.57 -4.26
C LYS A 55 -7.47 5.23 -5.62
N ILE A 56 -6.60 4.78 -6.52
CA ILE A 56 -6.45 5.40 -7.85
C ILE A 56 -6.82 4.43 -8.97
N GLU A 57 -7.26 4.98 -10.11
CA GLU A 57 -7.59 4.19 -11.30
C GLU A 57 -6.42 3.30 -11.76
N ARG A 58 -6.72 2.15 -12.36
CA ARG A 58 -5.75 1.11 -12.73
C ARG A 58 -4.56 1.61 -13.55
N PHE A 59 -4.78 2.45 -14.56
CA PHE A 59 -3.70 2.98 -15.39
C PHE A 59 -2.89 4.05 -14.65
N LYS A 60 -3.53 4.89 -13.84
CA LYS A 60 -2.81 5.81 -12.93
C LYS A 60 -1.94 5.05 -11.92
N PHE A 61 -2.41 3.89 -11.46
CA PHE A 61 -1.61 3.03 -10.59
C PHE A 61 -0.38 2.48 -11.32
N TYR A 62 -0.52 2.03 -12.56
CA TYR A 62 0.61 1.55 -13.35
C TYR A 62 1.65 2.64 -13.62
N GLU A 63 1.19 3.83 -14.00
CA GLU A 63 2.06 5.00 -14.17
C GLU A 63 2.78 5.34 -12.87
N ARG A 64 2.09 5.34 -11.73
CA ARG A 64 2.75 5.64 -10.45
C ARG A 64 3.71 4.53 -10.02
N ALA A 65 3.36 3.27 -10.28
CA ALA A 65 4.22 2.13 -9.98
C ALA A 65 5.52 2.16 -10.79
N SER A 66 5.50 2.60 -12.05
CA SER A 66 6.72 2.68 -12.89
C SER A 66 7.73 3.70 -12.37
N HIS A 67 7.28 4.70 -11.60
CA HIS A 67 8.13 5.68 -10.93
C HIS A 67 8.58 5.24 -9.51
N SER A 68 8.20 4.04 -9.07
CA SER A 68 8.59 3.52 -7.76
C SER A 68 10.06 3.08 -7.76
N TYR A 69 10.76 3.32 -6.66
CA TYR A 69 12.16 2.91 -6.51
C TYR A 69 12.35 1.39 -6.62
N CYS A 70 11.39 0.61 -6.12
CA CYS A 70 11.42 -0.84 -6.16
C CYS A 70 10.01 -1.40 -6.29
N ILE A 71 9.86 -2.47 -7.06
CA ILE A 71 8.64 -3.28 -7.15
C ILE A 71 8.99 -4.68 -6.67
N VAL A 72 8.30 -5.13 -5.62
CA VAL A 72 8.44 -6.51 -5.11
C VAL A 72 7.35 -7.37 -5.75
N ALA A 73 7.75 -8.27 -6.66
CA ALA A 73 6.85 -9.23 -7.26
C ALA A 73 6.52 -10.34 -6.24
N SER A 74 5.29 -10.32 -5.72
CA SER A 74 4.78 -11.35 -4.79
C SER A 74 3.89 -12.36 -5.52
N SER A 75 3.66 -13.52 -4.89
CA SER A 75 2.73 -14.55 -5.37
C SER A 75 1.31 -14.40 -4.80
N GLU A 76 0.90 -13.20 -4.40
CA GLU A 76 -0.43 -12.95 -3.84
C GLU A 76 -1.50 -13.13 -4.92
N GLN A 77 -2.47 -14.00 -4.63
CA GLN A 77 -3.52 -14.38 -5.58
C GLN A 77 -4.75 -13.48 -5.48
N ALA A 78 -4.88 -12.71 -4.39
CA ALA A 78 -6.01 -11.80 -4.21
C ALA A 78 -6.02 -10.70 -5.28
N LEU A 79 -7.18 -10.47 -5.89
CA LEU A 79 -7.36 -9.39 -6.87
C LEU A 79 -7.27 -8.02 -6.18
N TYR A 80 -6.68 -7.04 -6.89
CA TYR A 80 -6.48 -5.67 -6.39
C TYR A 80 -5.70 -5.60 -5.07
N ALA A 81 -4.77 -6.56 -4.88
CA ALA A 81 -3.90 -6.64 -3.71
C ALA A 81 -2.69 -5.70 -3.77
N ASN A 82 -2.46 -5.02 -4.90
CA ASN A 82 -1.32 -4.13 -5.08
C ASN A 82 -1.38 -2.93 -4.14
N ILE A 83 -0.24 -2.58 -3.56
CA ILE A 83 -0.06 -1.47 -2.62
C ILE A 83 1.24 -0.74 -2.95
N ILE A 84 1.19 0.59 -2.95
CA ILE A 84 2.40 1.44 -3.00
C ILE A 84 2.55 2.11 -1.64
N LEU A 85 3.78 2.11 -1.12
CA LEU A 85 4.15 2.74 0.14
C LEU A 85 5.14 3.88 -0.14
N LYS A 86 4.94 5.03 0.50
CA LYS A 86 5.86 6.16 0.42
C LYS A 86 6.73 6.21 1.68
N LYS A 87 8.06 6.16 1.52
CA LYS A 87 9.02 6.18 2.63
C LYS A 87 9.08 7.56 3.27
N GLY A 88 9.00 7.60 4.59
CA GLY A 88 9.21 8.79 5.41
C GLY A 88 10.62 8.94 5.96
N VAL A 89 10.74 9.89 6.89
CA VAL A 89 11.98 10.20 7.60
C VAL A 89 12.18 9.23 8.76
N ILE A 90 13.42 8.79 8.97
CA ILE A 90 13.83 8.05 10.17
C ILE A 90 14.28 9.09 11.21
N LYS A 91 13.75 8.99 12.43
CA LYS A 91 14.18 9.81 13.57
C LYS A 91 15.19 9.08 14.43
#